data_AF-A0A1V4XTJ7-F1
#
_entry.id   AF-A0A1V4XTJ7-F1
#
_cell.length_a   1.000
_cell.length_b   1.000
_cell.length_c   1.000
_cell.angle_alpha   90.00
_cell.angle_beta   90.00
_cell.angle_gamma   90.00
#
_symmetry.space_group_name_H-M   'P 1'
#
loop_
_entity.id
_entity.type
_entity.pdbx_description
1 polymer ?
#
loop_
_entity_poly.entity_id
_entity_poly.type
_entity_poly.pdbx_seq_one_letter_code
_entity_poly.pdbx_strand_id
1 'polypeptide(L)'
;MGNLVCRVELDKKKGIVLTVENGEGKITQTVVMDGTKITTTVKGSSQTSTITQQEDSIAIDCKTFTLNAETIKCVSTKETSHESGQDFNIKSSSNLNASATNNAKYSAMNTSIESTSETKASGMTLKFAGTASGELKAPSIKVEATGMMDIKSSGIANIKGSIVNIKDIVNIG
;
A
#
# COMPACT_ATOMS: atom_id res chain seq x y z
N MET A 1 7.45 -15.85 -41.24
CA MET A 1 6.25 -15.93 -40.39
C MET A 1 6.14 -17.39 -40.00
N GLY A 2 6.60 -17.77 -38.81
CA GLY A 2 6.64 -19.16 -38.37
C GLY A 2 5.23 -19.75 -38.29
N ASN A 3 5.10 -21.05 -38.62
CA ASN A 3 3.81 -21.73 -38.55
C ASN A 3 3.40 -21.97 -37.08
N LEU A 4 2.12 -21.75 -36.78
CA LEU A 4 1.53 -22.13 -35.50
C LEU A 4 0.86 -23.50 -35.63
N VAL A 5 1.04 -24.37 -34.63
CA VAL A 5 0.32 -25.65 -34.55
C VAL A 5 -0.80 -25.50 -33.53
N CYS A 6 -2.05 -25.63 -33.98
CA CYS A 6 -3.23 -25.53 -33.15
C CYS A 6 -3.85 -26.91 -32.94
N ARG A 7 -4.18 -27.27 -31.70
CA ARG A 7 -4.82 -28.54 -31.33
C ARG A 7 -6.02 -28.31 -30.43
N VAL A 8 -7.09 -29.04 -30.70
CA VAL A 8 -8.26 -29.15 -29.83
C VAL A 8 -8.41 -30.61 -29.41
N GLU A 9 -8.47 -30.85 -28.11
CA GLU A 9 -8.72 -32.16 -27.52
C GLU A 9 -10.03 -32.12 -26.71
N LEU A 10 -10.92 -33.07 -26.99
CA LEU A 10 -12.13 -33.30 -26.23
C LEU A 10 -11.92 -34.60 -25.44
N ASP A 11 -11.76 -34.48 -24.13
CA ASP A 11 -11.53 -35.61 -23.24
C ASP A 11 -12.59 -35.62 -22.12
N LYS A 12 -13.18 -36.80 -21.86
CA LYS A 12 -14.25 -36.92 -20.86
C LYS A 12 -13.80 -36.66 -19.42
N LYS A 13 -12.49 -36.65 -19.14
CA LYS A 13 -11.91 -36.43 -17.81
C LYS A 13 -11.26 -35.05 -17.67
N LYS A 14 -10.53 -34.59 -18.69
CA LYS A 14 -9.83 -33.30 -18.71
C LYS A 14 -10.69 -32.16 -19.26
N GLY A 15 -11.85 -32.48 -19.82
CA GLY A 15 -12.72 -31.53 -20.51
C GLY A 15 -12.14 -31.12 -21.87
N ILE A 16 -12.20 -29.82 -22.16
CA ILE A 16 -11.72 -29.27 -23.43
C ILE A 16 -10.33 -28.67 -23.22
N VAL A 17 -9.37 -29.07 -24.05
CA VAL A 17 -8.03 -28.50 -24.08
C VAL A 17 -7.77 -27.87 -25.45
N LEU A 18 -7.51 -26.57 -25.46
CA LEU A 18 -7.04 -25.83 -26.63
C LEU A 18 -5.55 -25.53 -26.45
N THR A 19 -4.73 -25.91 -27.42
CA THR A 19 -3.29 -25.66 -27.41
C THR A 19 -2.85 -24.96 -28.69
N VAL A 20 -1.99 -23.94 -28.56
CA VAL A 20 -1.29 -23.29 -29.68
C VAL A 20 0.20 -23.32 -29.41
N GLU A 21 0.96 -23.98 -30.29
CA GLU A 21 2.42 -24.08 -30.21
C GLU A 21 3.09 -23.18 -31.25
N ASN A 22 4.01 -22.35 -30.77
CA ASN A 22 4.98 -21.62 -31.59
C ASN A 22 6.36 -22.25 -31.38
N GLY A 23 6.74 -23.17 -32.27
CA GLY A 23 8.01 -23.90 -32.18
C GLY A 23 9.25 -23.00 -32.25
N GLU A 24 9.23 -21.96 -33.09
CA GLU A 24 10.34 -21.01 -33.23
C GLU A 24 10.53 -20.18 -31.95
N GLY A 25 9.43 -19.66 -31.41
CA GLY A 25 9.44 -18.87 -30.18
C GLY A 25 9.61 -19.68 -28.90
N LYS A 26 9.52 -21.02 -28.99
CA LYS A 26 9.45 -21.94 -27.83
C LYS A 26 8.35 -21.52 -26.84
N ILE A 27 7.18 -21.20 -27.38
CA ILE A 27 6.01 -20.77 -26.61
C ILE A 27 4.86 -21.75 -26.84
N THR A 28 4.23 -22.18 -25.76
CA THR A 28 3.00 -22.97 -25.77
C THR A 28 1.92 -22.22 -25.00
N GLN A 29 0.79 -22.00 -25.65
CA GLN A 29 -0.40 -21.42 -25.05
C GLN A 29 -1.42 -22.52 -24.83
N THR A 30 -2.07 -22.56 -23.67
CA THR A 30 -3.06 -23.59 -23.35
C THR A 30 -4.27 -22.97 -22.66
N VAL A 31 -5.47 -23.35 -23.08
CA VAL A 31 -6.72 -23.12 -22.34
C VAL A 31 -7.33 -24.47 -22.00
N VAL A 32 -7.59 -24.71 -20.71
CA VAL A 32 -8.25 -25.92 -20.20
C VAL A 32 -9.56 -25.52 -19.56
N MET A 33 -10.65 -26.17 -19.99
CA MET A 33 -11.99 -26.08 -19.37
C MET A 33 -12.39 -27.48 -18.91
N ASP A 34 -12.20 -27.78 -17.62
CA ASP A 34 -12.33 -29.15 -17.08
C ASP A 34 -13.69 -29.47 -16.43
N GLY A 35 -14.62 -28.50 -16.45
CA GLY A 35 -15.93 -28.59 -15.81
C GLY A 35 -16.00 -27.98 -14.40
N THR A 36 -14.86 -27.63 -13.82
CA THR A 36 -14.75 -26.98 -12.49
C THR A 36 -13.89 -25.72 -12.51
N LYS A 37 -12.91 -25.67 -13.40
CA LYS A 37 -11.91 -24.62 -13.52
C LYS A 37 -11.65 -24.28 -14.97
N ILE A 38 -11.34 -23.00 -15.21
CA ILE A 38 -10.75 -22.51 -16.46
C ILE A 38 -9.30 -22.14 -16.16
N THR A 39 -8.37 -22.73 -16.90
CA THR A 39 -6.94 -22.42 -16.79
C THR A 39 -6.43 -21.90 -18.11
N THR A 40 -5.88 -20.69 -18.12
CA THR A 40 -5.19 -20.11 -19.28
C THR A 40 -3.71 -19.98 -18.96
N THR A 41 -2.86 -20.61 -19.75
CA THR A 41 -1.42 -20.65 -19.53
C THR A 41 -0.67 -20.18 -20.77
N VAL A 42 0.33 -19.33 -20.59
CA VAL A 42 1.35 -19.02 -21.60
C VAL A 42 2.70 -19.43 -21.04
N LYS A 43 3.27 -20.49 -21.60
CA LYS A 43 4.55 -21.06 -21.18
C LYS A 43 5.62 -20.77 -22.23
N GLY A 44 6.65 -20.04 -21.84
CA GLY A 44 7.87 -19.86 -22.62
C GLY A 44 8.96 -20.84 -22.18
N SER A 45 10.20 -20.57 -22.59
CA SER A 45 11.37 -21.39 -22.23
C SER A 45 11.74 -21.35 -20.75
N SER A 46 11.53 -20.22 -20.08
CA SER A 46 11.90 -20.01 -18.67
C SER A 46 10.74 -19.62 -17.76
N GLN A 47 9.77 -18.89 -18.28
CA GLN A 47 8.66 -18.34 -17.50
C GLN A 47 7.33 -18.89 -17.96
N THR A 48 6.37 -18.88 -17.03
CA THR A 48 4.96 -19.19 -17.30
C THR A 48 4.10 -18.11 -16.66
N SER A 49 3.07 -17.66 -17.36
CA SER A 49 1.94 -16.95 -16.75
C SER A 49 0.70 -17.83 -16.76
N THR A 50 -0.08 -17.77 -15.68
CA THR A 50 -1.31 -18.55 -15.54
C THR A 50 -2.43 -17.68 -14.99
N ILE A 51 -3.61 -17.79 -15.59
CA ILE A 51 -4.87 -17.33 -15.01
C ILE A 51 -5.69 -18.56 -14.68
N THR A 52 -6.08 -18.69 -13.42
CA THR A 52 -6.96 -19.74 -12.90
C THR A 52 -8.28 -19.09 -12.49
N GLN A 53 -9.39 -19.56 -13.05
CA GLN A 53 -10.73 -19.17 -12.64
C GLN A 53 -11.48 -20.40 -12.14
N GLN A 54 -12.08 -20.29 -10.95
CA GLN A 54 -13.00 -21.27 -10.38
C GLN A 54 -14.35 -20.58 -10.15
N GLU A 55 -15.34 -21.30 -9.61
CA GLU A 55 -16.66 -20.74 -9.33
C GLU A 55 -16.64 -19.55 -8.35
N ASP A 56 -15.64 -19.50 -7.46
CA ASP A 56 -15.56 -18.56 -6.34
C ASP A 56 -14.32 -17.66 -6.34
N SER A 57 -13.41 -17.86 -7.30
CA SER A 57 -12.07 -17.26 -7.25
C SER A 57 -11.43 -17.06 -8.62
N ILE A 58 -10.57 -16.06 -8.70
CA ILE A 58 -9.65 -15.83 -9.84
C ILE A 58 -8.25 -15.60 -9.26
N ALA A 59 -7.26 -16.35 -9.76
CA ALA A 59 -5.85 -16.21 -9.41
C ALA A 59 -5.01 -15.94 -10.66
N ILE A 60 -4.02 -15.05 -10.53
CA ILE A 60 -3.11 -14.66 -11.61
C ILE A 60 -1.68 -14.84 -11.11
N ASP A 61 -0.98 -15.82 -11.68
CA ASP A 61 0.42 -16.10 -11.40
C ASP A 61 1.27 -15.60 -12.57
N CYS A 62 2.16 -14.63 -12.33
CA CYS A 62 3.03 -14.08 -13.36
C CYS A 62 4.27 -13.40 -12.77
N LYS A 63 5.28 -13.15 -13.62
CA LYS A 63 6.48 -12.39 -13.23
C LYS A 63 6.20 -10.89 -13.09
N THR A 64 5.33 -10.35 -13.92
CA THR A 64 5.00 -8.93 -13.98
C THR A 64 3.54 -8.79 -14.38
N PHE A 65 2.78 -8.02 -13.58
CA PHE A 65 1.40 -7.68 -13.83
C PHE A 65 1.27 -6.18 -14.04
N THR A 66 0.78 -5.77 -15.21
CA THR A 66 0.56 -4.35 -15.55
C THR A 66 -0.90 -4.13 -15.89
N LEU A 67 -1.54 -3.19 -15.21
CA LEU A 67 -2.94 -2.82 -15.43
C LEU A 67 -3.02 -1.32 -15.79
N ASN A 68 -3.25 -1.04 -17.07
CA ASN A 68 -3.47 0.32 -17.57
C ASN A 68 -4.95 0.48 -17.90
N ALA A 69 -5.63 1.41 -17.25
CA ALA A 69 -7.06 1.67 -17.45
C ALA A 69 -7.40 3.13 -17.12
N GLU A 70 -8.48 3.65 -17.70
CA GLU A 70 -9.02 4.97 -17.35
C GLU A 70 -9.55 5.01 -15.91
N THR A 71 -10.19 3.93 -15.46
CA THR A 71 -10.68 3.77 -14.09
C THR A 71 -10.48 2.33 -13.63
N ILE A 72 -9.99 2.18 -12.39
CA ILE A 72 -9.89 0.90 -11.69
C ILE A 72 -10.67 1.04 -10.38
N LYS A 73 -11.58 0.09 -10.10
CA LYS A 73 -12.36 0.06 -8.87
C LYS A 73 -12.26 -1.32 -8.22
N CYS A 74 -11.65 -1.37 -7.03
CA CYS A 74 -11.53 -2.59 -6.23
C CYS A 74 -12.38 -2.43 -4.96
N VAL A 75 -13.40 -3.28 -4.79
CA VAL A 75 -14.29 -3.26 -3.62
C VAL A 75 -14.35 -4.66 -3.02
N SER A 76 -14.00 -4.78 -1.73
CA SER A 76 -14.19 -5.97 -0.92
C SER A 76 -15.18 -5.65 0.20
N THR A 77 -16.06 -6.58 0.54
CA THR A 77 -16.97 -6.48 1.69
C THR A 77 -16.38 -7.09 2.96
N LYS A 78 -15.23 -7.76 2.82
CA LYS A 78 -14.47 -8.36 3.91
C LYS A 78 -13.06 -7.75 3.90
N GLU A 79 -12.05 -8.59 3.93
CA GLU A 79 -10.65 -8.19 3.96
C GLU A 79 -10.11 -7.89 2.55
N THR A 80 -9.16 -6.96 2.49
CA THR A 80 -8.27 -6.71 1.36
C THR A 80 -6.86 -6.63 1.91
N SER A 81 -5.92 -7.42 1.39
CA SER A 81 -4.50 -7.31 1.73
C SER A 81 -3.68 -6.85 0.52
N HIS A 82 -2.72 -5.96 0.76
CA HIS A 82 -1.71 -5.52 -0.19
C HIS A 82 -0.33 -5.68 0.43
N GLU A 83 0.46 -6.62 -0.10
CA GLU A 83 1.76 -7.01 0.46
C GLU A 83 2.85 -6.95 -0.61
N SER A 84 4.02 -6.43 -0.24
CA SER A 84 5.23 -6.41 -1.06
C SER A 84 6.41 -6.87 -0.22
N GLY A 85 7.26 -7.74 -0.76
CA GLY A 85 8.52 -8.13 -0.12
C GLY A 85 9.63 -7.09 -0.27
N GLN A 86 9.39 -6.03 -1.03
CA GLN A 86 10.32 -4.92 -1.29
C GLN A 86 9.55 -3.60 -1.23
N ASP A 87 9.77 -2.69 -2.18
CA ASP A 87 9.10 -1.40 -2.23
C ASP A 87 7.59 -1.54 -2.49
N PHE A 88 6.82 -0.65 -1.86
CA PHE A 88 5.40 -0.45 -2.12
C PHE A 88 5.14 1.03 -2.38
N ASN A 89 4.99 1.40 -3.66
CA ASN A 89 4.90 2.79 -4.10
C ASN A 89 3.45 3.15 -4.45
N ILE A 90 2.89 4.16 -3.76
CA ILE A 90 1.62 4.79 -4.11
C ILE A 90 1.89 6.23 -4.56
N LYS A 91 1.49 6.58 -5.78
CA LYS A 91 1.63 7.92 -6.35
C LYS A 91 0.30 8.37 -6.93
N SER A 92 -0.12 9.60 -6.62
CA SER A 92 -1.31 10.24 -7.17
C SER A 92 -0.95 11.67 -7.60
N SER A 93 -1.44 12.09 -8.76
CA SER A 93 -1.19 13.44 -9.28
C SER A 93 -2.15 14.50 -8.73
N SER A 94 -3.24 14.08 -8.09
CA SER A 94 -4.24 14.99 -7.53
C SER A 94 -4.41 14.75 -6.03
N ASN A 95 -5.22 13.75 -5.65
CA ASN A 95 -5.51 13.47 -4.26
C ASN A 95 -5.21 12.00 -3.93
N LEU A 96 -4.72 11.76 -2.71
CA LEU A 96 -4.68 10.45 -2.08
C LEU A 96 -5.59 10.49 -0.85
N ASN A 97 -6.74 9.83 -0.93
CA ASN A 97 -7.69 9.75 0.18
C ASN A 97 -7.56 8.37 0.85
N ALA A 98 -7.03 8.33 2.07
CA ALA A 98 -6.94 7.13 2.89
C ALA A 98 -7.74 7.33 4.17
N SER A 99 -8.69 6.45 4.46
CA SER A 99 -9.57 6.56 5.63
C SER A 99 -9.87 5.20 6.22
N ALA A 100 -10.03 5.16 7.55
CA ALA A 100 -10.49 3.99 8.29
C ALA A 100 -11.48 4.45 9.36
N THR A 101 -12.60 3.74 9.49
CA THR A 101 -13.66 4.10 10.45
C THR A 101 -13.27 3.81 11.90
N ASN A 102 -12.57 2.69 12.12
CA ASN A 102 -12.25 2.24 13.46
C ASN A 102 -10.80 2.55 13.84
N ASN A 103 -9.84 2.12 13.03
CA ASN A 103 -8.42 2.29 13.32
C ASN A 103 -7.58 2.30 12.05
N ALA A 104 -6.62 3.22 11.98
CA ALA A 104 -5.54 3.21 11.01
C ALA A 104 -4.21 3.09 11.78
N LYS A 105 -3.44 2.03 11.50
CA LYS A 105 -2.14 1.81 12.13
C LYS A 105 -1.04 1.95 11.09
N TYR A 106 -0.06 2.80 11.37
CA TYR A 106 1.16 2.93 10.59
C TYR A 106 2.35 2.54 11.48
N SER A 107 3.15 1.59 11.03
CA SER A 107 4.28 1.06 11.77
C SER A 107 5.47 0.96 10.84
N ALA A 108 6.54 1.70 11.14
CA ALA A 108 7.75 1.73 10.35
C ALA A 108 8.95 1.95 11.27
N MET A 109 10.13 1.50 10.84
CA MET A 109 11.38 1.82 11.55
C MET A 109 11.69 3.33 11.45
N ASN A 110 11.45 3.92 10.28
CA ASN A 110 11.62 5.34 10.01
C ASN A 110 10.41 5.88 9.25
N THR A 111 10.03 7.13 9.50
CA THR A 111 8.93 7.82 8.81
C THR A 111 9.38 9.22 8.43
N SER A 112 9.20 9.63 7.16
CA SER A 112 9.33 11.02 6.72
C SER A 112 7.98 11.52 6.23
N ILE A 113 7.61 12.73 6.63
CA ILE A 113 6.39 13.42 6.17
C ILE A 113 6.82 14.78 5.64
N GLU A 114 6.73 14.93 4.32
CA GLU A 114 7.08 16.17 3.63
C GLU A 114 5.81 16.77 3.03
N SER A 115 5.45 17.97 3.48
CA SER A 115 4.36 18.76 2.92
C SER A 115 4.88 20.14 2.52
N THR A 116 4.49 20.61 1.35
CA THR A 116 4.91 21.89 0.80
C THR A 116 4.08 23.06 1.29
N SER A 117 2.87 22.80 1.80
CA SER A 117 1.92 23.83 2.23
C SER A 117 1.51 23.64 3.68
N GLU A 118 0.79 22.54 3.97
CA GLU A 118 0.24 22.32 5.30
C GLU A 118 0.14 20.81 5.60
N THR A 119 0.39 20.45 6.85
CA THR A 119 0.04 19.14 7.40
C THR A 119 -0.94 19.38 8.54
N LYS A 120 -2.19 18.88 8.39
CA LYS A 120 -3.21 18.94 9.45
C LYS A 120 -3.26 17.63 10.21
N ALA A 121 -3.05 17.68 11.51
CA ALA A 121 -3.29 16.57 12.42
C ALA A 121 -4.33 17.02 13.46
N SER A 122 -5.49 16.37 13.47
CA SER A 122 -6.60 16.70 14.36
C SER A 122 -7.19 15.44 14.95
N GLY A 123 -7.58 15.51 16.22
CA GLY A 123 -8.20 14.41 16.95
C GLY A 123 -8.48 14.84 18.38
N MET A 124 -9.33 14.09 19.08
CA MET A 124 -9.59 14.34 20.51
C MET A 124 -8.32 14.23 21.36
N THR A 125 -7.35 13.43 20.90
CA THR A 125 -6.06 13.25 21.56
C THR A 125 -4.98 13.08 20.50
N LEU A 126 -3.88 13.80 20.67
CA LEU A 126 -2.64 13.62 19.90
C LEU A 126 -1.53 13.24 20.90
N LYS A 127 -0.94 12.05 20.73
CA LYS A 127 0.12 11.55 21.63
C LYS A 127 1.42 11.40 20.86
N PHE A 128 2.46 12.11 21.31
CA PHE A 128 3.82 11.98 20.81
C PHE A 128 4.70 11.37 21.90
N ALA A 129 5.27 10.19 21.66
CA ALA A 129 5.99 9.41 22.68
C ALA A 129 7.34 8.90 22.15
N GLY A 130 8.25 9.83 21.85
CA GLY A 130 9.64 9.50 21.52
C GLY A 130 10.43 9.08 22.76
N THR A 131 11.33 8.11 22.62
CA THR A 131 12.14 7.57 23.73
C THR A 131 13.52 8.19 23.85
N ALA A 132 14.05 8.77 22.77
CA ALA A 132 15.39 9.36 22.72
C ALA A 132 15.36 10.89 22.71
N SER A 133 14.65 11.49 21.75
CA SER A 133 14.51 12.94 21.62
C SER A 133 13.25 13.31 20.82
N GLY A 134 12.86 14.58 20.90
CA GLY A 134 11.86 15.19 20.03
C GLY A 134 12.30 16.60 19.69
N GLU A 135 12.33 16.95 18.41
CA GLU A 135 12.79 18.26 17.93
C GLU A 135 11.71 18.89 17.06
N LEU A 136 11.34 20.13 17.36
CA LEU A 136 10.49 20.95 16.50
C LEU A 136 11.31 22.14 16.01
N LYS A 137 11.60 22.17 14.72
CA LYS A 137 12.38 23.24 14.06
C LYS A 137 11.51 23.92 13.02
N ALA A 138 11.20 25.19 13.27
CA ALA A 138 10.50 26.04 12.33
C ALA A 138 10.90 27.50 12.59
N PRO A 139 10.77 28.41 11.60
CA PRO A 139 10.97 29.84 11.82
C PRO A 139 10.09 30.41 12.94
N SER A 140 8.90 29.84 13.14
CA SER A 140 8.02 30.14 14.26
C SER A 140 7.22 28.91 14.66
N ILE A 141 6.93 28.79 15.96
CA ILE A 141 6.07 27.75 16.52
C ILE A 141 5.01 28.45 17.36
N LYS A 142 3.74 28.15 17.09
CA LYS A 142 2.61 28.67 17.86
C LYS A 142 1.94 27.50 18.58
N VAL A 143 1.78 27.63 19.90
CA VAL A 143 1.09 26.66 20.74
C VAL A 143 -0.03 27.39 21.47
N GLU A 144 -1.27 26.98 21.24
CA GLU A 144 -2.46 27.54 21.89
C GLU A 144 -3.14 26.45 22.73
N ALA A 145 -2.90 26.47 24.03
CA ALA A 145 -3.62 25.64 24.99
C ALA A 145 -4.72 26.47 25.67
N THR A 146 -5.99 26.05 25.55
CA THR A 146 -7.14 26.76 26.16
C THR A 146 -7.39 26.36 27.62
N GLY A 147 -6.93 25.17 28.02
CA GLY A 147 -6.96 24.69 29.40
C GLY A 147 -5.59 24.86 30.07
N MET A 148 -4.88 23.75 30.25
CA MET A 148 -3.55 23.71 30.86
C MET A 148 -2.51 23.25 29.84
N MET A 149 -1.32 23.86 29.89
CA MET A 149 -0.13 23.37 29.20
C MET A 149 0.84 22.83 30.25
N ASP A 150 0.99 21.51 30.33
CA ASP A 150 1.93 20.85 31.24
C ASP A 150 3.25 20.53 30.52
N ILE A 151 4.36 21.03 31.06
CA ILE A 151 5.72 20.67 30.62
C ILE A 151 6.46 20.09 31.82
N LYS A 152 6.84 18.81 31.74
CA LYS A 152 7.57 18.11 32.81
C LYS A 152 8.94 17.70 32.30
N SER A 153 9.99 18.12 33.01
CA SER A 153 11.38 17.68 32.78
C SER A 153 11.95 17.17 34.10
N SER A 154 12.56 15.99 34.10
CA SER A 154 13.25 15.45 35.28
C SER A 154 14.64 16.08 35.50
N GLY A 155 15.19 16.70 34.46
CA GLY A 155 16.44 17.46 34.50
C GLY A 155 16.17 18.95 34.37
N ILE A 156 16.87 19.59 33.43
CA ILE A 156 16.74 21.03 33.18
C ILE A 156 15.73 21.26 32.06
N ALA A 157 14.81 22.21 32.26
CA ALA A 157 14.02 22.80 31.19
C ALA A 157 14.62 24.17 30.83
N ASN A 158 15.02 24.36 29.57
CA ASN A 158 15.59 25.62 29.10
C ASN A 158 14.59 26.37 28.21
N ILE A 159 14.30 27.63 28.56
CA ILE A 159 13.53 28.54 27.72
C ILE A 159 14.44 29.74 27.43
N LYS A 160 14.80 29.91 26.16
CA LYS A 160 15.70 30.98 25.71
C LYS A 160 14.97 31.85 24.69
N GLY A 161 14.94 33.15 24.95
CA GLY A 161 14.39 34.17 24.07
C GLY A 161 14.87 35.54 24.51
N SER A 162 14.83 36.53 23.61
CA SER A 162 15.13 37.92 23.97
C SER A 162 14.10 38.50 24.95
N ILE A 163 12.87 37.95 24.95
CA ILE A 163 11.76 38.32 25.83
C ILE A 163 11.02 37.05 26.24
N VAL A 164 10.77 36.86 27.54
CA VAL A 164 9.87 35.83 28.09
C VAL A 164 8.84 36.54 28.97
N ASN A 165 7.56 36.46 28.59
CA ASN A 165 6.47 37.12 29.31
C ASN A 165 5.68 36.10 30.14
N ILE A 166 5.68 36.26 31.47
CA ILE A 166 4.91 35.45 32.41
C ILE A 166 4.01 36.43 33.18
N LYS A 167 2.69 36.21 33.15
CA LYS A 167 1.71 37.18 33.66
C LYS A 167 1.21 36.89 35.09
N ASP A 168 1.39 35.68 35.61
CA ASP A 168 0.85 35.23 36.91
C ASP A 168 1.90 34.53 37.81
N ILE A 169 1.49 34.12 39.02
CA ILE A 169 2.35 33.55 40.08
C ILE A 169 3.24 32.41 39.56
N VAL A 170 4.54 32.60 39.76
CA VAL A 170 5.54 31.54 39.65
C VAL A 170 5.72 30.93 41.04
N ASN A 171 5.31 29.67 41.23
CA ASN A 171 5.68 28.92 42.41
C ASN A 171 7.01 28.20 42.16
N ILE A 172 8.09 28.69 42.77
CA ILE A 172 9.43 28.10 42.68
C ILE A 172 9.61 27.22 43.92
N GLY A 173 9.25 25.94 43.81
CA GLY A 173 9.39 24.94 44.86
C GLY A 173 9.74 23.58 44.29
#